data_AF-A0A5C4T1H8-F1
#
_entry.id   AF-A0A5C4T1H8-F1
#
_cell.length_a   1.000
_cell.length_b   1.000
_cell.length_c   1.000
_cell.angle_alpha   90.00
_cell.angle_beta   90.00
_cell.angle_gamma   90.00
#
_symmetry.space_group_name_H-M   'P 1'
#
loop_
_entity.id
_entity.type
_entity.pdbx_description
1 polymer ?
#
loop_
_entity_poly.entity_id
_entity_poly.type
_entity_poly.pdbx_seq_one_letter_code
_entity_poly.pdbx_strand_id
1 'polypeptide(L)'
;MDIERFNKQIEFIVEIDKMKQILRNTILMDASRKENSAEHTWHMAVGAMVFSEYANESNLDMLKVFKMILLHDIVEIDAGDTFAYGNVNLRSTGSVTKC
;
A
#
# COMPACT_ATOMS: atom_id res chain seq x y z
N MET A 1 -15.88 -27.92 0.89
CA MET A 1 -15.20 -26.68 0.51
C MET A 1 -16.25 -25.70 0.06
N ASP A 2 -16.33 -24.55 0.70
CA ASP A 2 -17.28 -23.50 0.33
C ASP A 2 -16.75 -22.79 -0.92
N ILE A 3 -17.38 -23.06 -2.06
CA ILE A 3 -16.98 -22.53 -3.38
C ILE A 3 -17.17 -21.02 -3.43
N GLU A 4 -18.22 -20.50 -2.78
CA GLU A 4 -18.47 -19.05 -2.76
C GLU A 4 -17.37 -18.32 -1.99
N ARG A 5 -16.99 -18.84 -0.82
CA ARG A 5 -15.87 -18.29 -0.05
C ARG A 5 -14.56 -18.34 -0.84
N PHE A 6 -14.26 -19.46 -1.49
CA PHE A 6 -13.04 -19.61 -2.27
C PHE A 6 -12.97 -18.59 -3.42
N ASN A 7 -14.07 -18.40 -4.15
CA ASN A 7 -14.11 -17.43 -5.25
C ASN A 7 -13.86 -16.00 -4.75
N LYS A 8 -14.47 -15.58 -3.64
CA LYS A 8 -14.22 -14.26 -3.04
C LYS A 8 -12.75 -14.07 -2.61
N GLN A 9 -12.10 -15.14 -2.15
CA GLN A 9 -10.67 -15.08 -1.82
C GLN A 9 -9.81 -14.90 -3.06
N ILE A 10 -10.13 -15.59 -4.17
CA ILE A 10 -9.42 -15.42 -5.43
C ILE A 10 -9.65 -14.02 -6.00
N GLU A 11 -10.89 -13.53 -6.00
CA GLU A 11 -11.23 -12.17 -6.44
C GLU A 11 -10.43 -11.12 -5.66
N PHE A 12 -10.32 -11.28 -4.34
CA PHE A 12 -9.51 -10.38 -3.52
C PHE A 12 -8.02 -10.42 -3.91
N ILE A 13 -7.43 -11.60 -4.12
CA ILE A 13 -6.03 -11.74 -4.53
C ILE A 13 -5.78 -11.12 -5.91
N VAL A 14 -6.74 -11.24 -6.84
CA VAL A 14 -6.66 -10.59 -8.16
C VAL A 14 -6.76 -9.08 -8.03
N GLU A 15 -7.64 -8.57 -7.16
CA GLU A 15 -7.87 -7.14 -6.99
C GLU A 15 -6.64 -6.41 -6.44
N ILE A 16 -5.97 -6.97 -5.42
CA ILE A 16 -4.81 -6.35 -4.79
C ILE A 16 -3.58 -6.24 -5.72
N ASP A 17 -3.53 -6.99 -6.84
CA ASP A 17 -2.46 -6.86 -7.83
C ASP A 17 -2.40 -5.43 -8.41
N LYS A 18 -3.54 -4.73 -8.45
CA LYS A 18 -3.64 -3.34 -8.89
C LYS A 18 -2.77 -2.38 -8.08
N MET A 19 -2.39 -2.72 -6.84
CA MET A 19 -1.45 -1.92 -6.05
C MET A 19 -0.12 -1.66 -6.75
N LYS A 20 0.33 -2.57 -7.63
CA LYS A 20 1.58 -2.42 -8.39
C LYS A 20 1.53 -1.27 -9.40
N GLN A 21 0.34 -0.76 -9.72
CA GLN A 21 0.13 0.34 -10.66
C GLN A 21 0.02 1.71 -9.97
N ILE A 22 -0.09 1.75 -8.64
CA ILE A 22 -0.19 2.99 -7.88
C ILE A 22 1.21 3.52 -7.65
N LEU A 23 1.55 4.66 -8.25
CA LEU A 23 2.86 5.29 -8.10
C LEU A 23 2.83 6.33 -6.99
N ARG A 24 3.87 6.30 -6.15
CA ARG A 24 4.12 7.22 -5.05
C ARG A 24 5.06 8.33 -5.50
N ASN A 25 5.16 9.40 -4.71
CA ASN A 25 6.16 10.45 -4.97
C ASN A 25 7.57 10.10 -4.50
N THR A 26 7.73 9.05 -3.69
CA THR A 26 9.04 8.50 -3.35
C THR A 26 9.75 8.05 -4.62
N ILE A 27 11.02 8.41 -4.76
CA ILE A 27 11.88 7.97 -5.87
C ILE A 27 12.76 6.83 -5.34
N LEU A 28 13.00 5.83 -6.17
CA LEU A 28 13.95 4.76 -5.83
C LEU A 28 15.34 5.32 -5.50
N MET A 29 16.12 4.55 -4.74
CA MET A 29 17.46 4.96 -4.30
C MET A 29 18.44 5.20 -5.46
N ASP A 30 18.20 4.58 -6.62
CA ASP A 30 18.98 4.77 -7.84
C ASP A 30 18.45 5.91 -8.74
N ALA A 31 17.43 6.63 -8.28
CA ALA A 31 16.75 7.71 -9.01
C ALA A 31 16.11 7.31 -10.35
N SER A 32 15.93 6.01 -10.63
CA SER A 32 15.47 5.54 -11.95
C SER A 32 13.99 5.81 -12.21
N ARG A 33 13.14 5.69 -11.18
CA ARG A 33 11.69 5.86 -11.27
C ARG A 33 11.06 6.13 -9.91
N LYS A 34 9.77 6.46 -9.95
CA LYS A 34 8.91 6.51 -8.76
C LYS A 34 8.66 5.10 -8.22
N GLU A 35 8.55 5.04 -6.89
CA GLU A 35 8.15 3.85 -6.14
C GLU A 35 6.66 3.54 -6.39
N ASN A 36 6.22 2.29 -6.33
CA ASN A 36 4.82 1.88 -6.32
C ASN A 36 4.36 1.43 -4.92
N SER A 37 3.06 1.43 -4.65
CA SER A 37 2.54 1.13 -3.31
C SER A 37 2.78 -0.33 -2.87
N ALA A 38 2.86 -1.28 -3.81
CA ALA A 38 3.16 -2.68 -3.49
C ALA A 38 4.63 -2.87 -3.06
N GLU A 39 5.59 -2.26 -3.76
CA GLU A 39 7.01 -2.34 -3.38
C GLU A 39 7.31 -1.53 -2.12
N HIS A 40 6.61 -0.41 -1.91
CA HIS A 40 6.64 0.34 -0.65
C HIS A 40 6.24 -0.53 0.54
N THR A 41 5.10 -1.21 0.41
CA THR A 41 4.56 -2.10 1.43
C THR A 41 5.50 -3.27 1.74
N TRP A 42 6.10 -3.87 0.70
CA TRP A 42 7.13 -4.90 0.87
C TRP A 42 8.34 -4.38 1.64
N HIS A 43 8.87 -3.22 1.24
CA HIS A 43 10.06 -2.65 1.85
C HIS A 43 9.82 -2.27 3.31
N MET A 44 8.64 -1.74 3.63
CA MET A 44 8.21 -1.46 4.99
C MET A 44 8.07 -2.73 5.84
N ALA A 45 7.57 -3.84 5.28
CA ALA A 45 7.48 -5.11 6.00
C ALA A 45 8.86 -5.68 6.34
N VAL A 46 9.82 -5.62 5.40
CA VAL A 46 11.21 -6.00 5.66
C VAL A 46 11.84 -5.08 6.72
N GLY A 47 11.60 -3.77 6.63
CA GLY A 47 12.04 -2.81 7.63
C GLY A 47 11.51 -3.15 9.03
N ALA A 48 10.22 -3.46 9.16
CA ALA A 48 9.63 -3.87 10.43
C ALA A 48 10.27 -5.14 11.00
N MET A 49 10.68 -6.09 10.15
CA MET A 49 11.41 -7.28 10.58
C MET A 49 12.80 -6.93 11.13
N VAL A 50 13.58 -6.14 10.37
CA VAL A 50 14.95 -5.77 10.72
C VAL A 50 15.01 -4.85 11.94
N PHE A 51 14.08 -3.90 12.04
CA PHE A 51 14.07 -2.90 13.11
C PHE A 51 13.20 -3.28 14.31
N SER A 52 12.69 -4.51 14.37
CA SER A 52 11.81 -4.97 15.46
C SER A 52 12.43 -4.84 16.85
N GLU A 53 13.76 -4.99 16.97
CA GLU A 53 14.50 -4.85 18.23
C GLU A 53 14.50 -3.43 18.82
N TYR A 54 14.21 -2.41 18.00
CA TYR A 54 14.14 -1.01 18.43
C TYR A 54 12.74 -0.58 18.87
N ALA A 55 11.77 -1.50 18.86
CA ALA A 55 10.41 -1.17 19.27
C ALA A 55 10.31 -0.98 20.79
N ASN A 56 9.48 -0.01 21.21
CA ASN A 56 9.27 0.29 22.63
C ASN A 56 8.57 -0.85 23.40
N GLU A 57 7.92 -1.77 22.68
CA GLU A 57 7.18 -2.89 23.25
C GLU A 57 8.01 -4.17 23.10
N SER A 58 8.34 -4.81 24.22
CA SER A 58 9.21 -6.00 24.23
C SER A 58 8.52 -7.27 23.69
N ASN A 59 7.18 -7.29 23.63
CA ASN A 59 6.39 -8.46 23.22
C ASN A 59 5.50 -8.17 22.01
N LEU A 60 6.08 -7.51 21.00
CA LEU A 60 5.37 -7.16 19.78
C LEU A 60 4.95 -8.39 18.97
N ASP A 61 3.65 -8.53 18.69
CA ASP A 61 3.14 -9.54 17.77
C ASP A 61 3.47 -9.14 16.33
N MET A 62 4.60 -9.64 15.83
CA MET A 62 5.05 -9.36 14.46
C MET A 62 4.10 -9.87 13.39
N LEU A 63 3.32 -10.93 13.64
CA LEU A 63 2.34 -11.40 12.67
C LEU A 63 1.19 -10.39 12.53
N LYS A 64 0.77 -9.76 13.64
CA LYS A 64 -0.18 -8.64 13.59
C LYS A 64 0.40 -7.44 12.86
N VAL A 65 1.67 -7.09 13.12
CA VAL A 65 2.36 -5.99 12.43
C VAL A 65 2.40 -6.22 10.93
N PHE A 66 2.83 -7.40 10.47
CA PHE A 66 2.87 -7.71 9.04
C PHE A 66 1.49 -7.67 8.39
N LYS A 67 0.44 -8.14 9.07
CA LYS A 67 -0.94 -8.01 8.57
C LYS A 67 -1.36 -6.55 8.42
N MET A 68 -1.00 -5.67 9.36
CA MET A 68 -1.30 -4.25 9.24
C MET A 68 -0.55 -3.62 8.08
N ILE A 69 0.77 -3.86 7.97
CA ILE A 69 1.60 -3.31 6.90
C ILE A 69 1.09 -3.77 5.53
N LEU A 70 0.83 -5.07 5.35
CA LEU A 70 0.39 -5.61 4.06
C LEU A 70 -0.98 -5.10 3.60
N LEU A 71 -1.80 -4.57 4.51
CA LEU A 71 -3.15 -4.09 4.22
C LEU A 71 -3.29 -2.55 4.26
N HIS A 72 -2.31 -1.81 4.78
CA HIS A 72 -2.47 -0.39 5.13
C HIS A 72 -2.86 0.50 3.95
N ASP A 73 -2.29 0.25 2.77
CA ASP A 73 -2.46 1.05 1.55
C ASP A 73 -3.38 0.37 0.51
N ILE A 74 -4.10 -0.71 0.85
CA ILE A 74 -5.01 -1.36 -0.13
C ILE A 74 -6.10 -0.40 -0.61
N VAL A 75 -6.51 0.55 0.25
CA VAL A 75 -7.50 1.59 -0.10
C VAL A 75 -7.02 2.53 -1.21
N GLU A 76 -5.71 2.61 -1.44
CA GLU A 76 -5.13 3.44 -2.50
C GLU A 76 -5.48 2.92 -3.91
N ILE A 77 -5.91 1.65 -4.05
CA ILE A 77 -6.38 1.10 -5.33
C ILE A 77 -7.49 1.97 -5.93
N ASP A 78 -8.40 2.45 -5.08
CA ASP A 78 -9.52 3.28 -5.49
C ASP A 78 -9.28 4.78 -5.23
N ALA A 79 -8.55 5.12 -4.17
CA ALA A 79 -8.32 6.52 -3.77
C ALA A 79 -7.12 7.18 -4.47
N GLY A 80 -6.15 6.39 -4.93
CA GLY A 80 -4.82 6.85 -5.34
C GLY A 80 -3.91 7.23 -4.15
N ASP A 81 -2.61 7.33 -4.41
CA ASP A 81 -1.62 7.82 -3.44
C ASP A 81 -1.79 9.33 -3.20
N THR A 82 -1.88 9.73 -1.94
CA THR A 82 -1.93 11.15 -1.55
C THR A 82 -0.61 11.54 -0.90
N PHE A 83 0.09 12.50 -1.52
CA PHE A 83 1.37 12.96 -0.99
C PHE A 83 1.20 13.65 0.37
N ALA A 84 1.99 13.23 1.36
CA ALA A 84 1.93 13.76 2.72
C ALA A 84 2.14 15.29 2.81
N TYR A 85 2.90 15.87 1.86
CA TYR A 85 3.14 17.32 1.78
C TYR A 85 2.46 17.96 0.56
N GLY A 86 1.52 17.25 -0.06
CA GLY A 86 0.73 17.79 -1.15
C GLY A 86 -0.21 18.88 -0.62
N ASN A 87 -0.34 19.98 -1.37
CA ASN A 87 -1.44 20.89 -1.13
C ASN A 87 -2.75 20.13 -1.30
N VAL A 88 -3.61 20.13 -0.29
CA VAL A 88 -4.97 19.58 -0.39
C VAL A 88 -5.74 20.46 -1.36
N ASN A 89 -5.63 20.17 -2.65
CA ASN A 89 -6.60 20.64 -3.61
C ASN A 89 -7.85 19.81 -3.37
N LEU A 90 -8.78 20.36 -2.59
CA LEU A 90 -10.18 19.93 -2.57
C LEU A 90 -10.68 20.03 -4.01
N ARG A 91 -10.52 18.96 -4.79
CA ARG A 91 -11.12 18.87 -6.12
C ARG A 91 -12.62 18.79 -5.89
N SER A 92 -13.26 19.95 -6.04
CA SER A 92 -14.68 20.06 -6.33
C SER A 92 -15.03 19.02 -7.38
N THR A 93 -16.01 18.20 -7.05
CA THR A 93 -16.75 17.33 -7.95
C THR A 93 -16.87 17.91 -9.36
N GLY A 94 -16.48 17.13 -10.37
CA GLY A 94 -17.03 17.28 -11.73
C GLY A 94 -16.02 17.51 -12.86
N SER A 95 -16.14 16.62 -13.85
CA SER A 95 -15.75 16.77 -15.25
C SER A 95 -14.31 16.45 -15.65
N VAL A 96 -14.18 15.26 -16.26
CA VAL A 96 -13.49 14.99 -17.52
C VAL A 96 -12.93 16.26 -18.20
N THR A 97 -11.61 16.28 -18.46
CA THR A 97 -11.02 16.44 -19.80
C THR A 97 -9.49 16.51 -19.71
N LYS A 98 -8.85 15.45 -20.23
CA LYS A 98 -7.67 15.45 -21.09
C LYS A 98 -7.05 16.83 -21.41
N CYS A 99 -5.83 17.06 -20.97
CA CYS A 99 -4.70 17.58 -21.75
C CYS A 99 -3.41 17.22 -21.02
#